data_AF-A0A2V5YQZ9-F1
#
_entry.id   AF-A0A2V5YQZ9-F1
#
_cell.length_a   1.000
_cell.length_b   1.000
_cell.length_c   1.000
_cell.angle_alpha   90.00
_cell.angle_beta   90.00
_cell.angle_gamma   90.00
#
_symmetry.space_group_name_H-M   'P 1'
#
loop_
_entity.id
_entity.type
_entity.pdbx_description
1 polymer ?
#
loop_
_entity_poly.entity_id
_entity_poly.type
_entity_poly.pdbx_seq_one_letter_code
_entity_poly.pdbx_strand_id
1 'polypeptide(L)'
;MGVSLCTIYERSVMNHDNKKSRSNSGRITAALGKAFVALATLAVFVPLSGSQAGESRENGPSAPAFIVASGPWVDCNVVTDLKQVGRNLVITVDITETFSGTLDGCYTGTERDVVYRNGSATFHGSGIFTGVVNGQSGTMVMIYEGTANAQGVASASWVLEQGTGGLTNLHGKGTFEGTLVALQTSPCTPPDPTVCDGGMFGGTV
;
A
#
# COMPACT_ATOMS: atom_id res chain seq x y z
N MET A 1 -4.40 -17.00 21.48
CA MET A 1 -3.28 -16.40 22.23
C MET A 1 -2.67 -15.36 21.30
N GLY A 2 -2.92 -14.07 21.54
CA GLY A 2 -2.48 -12.98 20.65
C GLY A 2 -1.02 -12.62 20.90
N VAL A 3 -0.26 -12.40 19.83
CA VAL A 3 1.11 -11.85 19.89
C VAL A 3 0.99 -10.34 20.09
N SER A 4 1.73 -9.77 21.04
CA SER A 4 1.72 -8.32 21.29
C SER A 4 2.41 -7.58 20.15
N LEU A 5 1.92 -6.38 19.78
CA LEU A 5 2.56 -5.47 18.82
C LEU A 5 4.07 -5.34 19.06
N CYS A 6 4.48 -5.17 20.32
CA CYS A 6 5.88 -5.06 20.71
C CYS A 6 6.71 -6.27 20.25
N THR A 7 6.15 -7.48 20.34
CA THR A 7 6.81 -8.72 19.95
C THR A 7 6.92 -8.87 18.42
N ILE A 8 6.00 -8.28 17.65
CA ILE A 8 6.04 -8.25 16.19
C ILE A 8 7.21 -7.36 15.74
N TYR A 9 7.32 -6.15 16.30
CA TYR A 9 8.43 -5.25 15.99
C TYR A 9 9.79 -5.80 16.43
N GLU A 10 9.88 -6.42 17.61
CA GLU A 10 11.12 -7.06 18.08
C GLU A 10 11.61 -8.15 17.10
N ARG A 11 10.70 -8.96 16.55
CA ARG A 11 11.05 -9.96 15.52
C ARG A 11 11.54 -9.32 14.23
N SER A 12 10.93 -8.23 13.79
CA SER A 12 11.34 -7.50 12.59
C SER A 12 12.75 -6.91 12.75
N VAL A 13 13.02 -6.24 13.89
CA VAL A 13 14.34 -5.66 14.21
C VAL A 13 15.43 -6.74 14.28
N MET A 14 15.18 -7.86 14.97
CA MET A 14 16.12 -8.98 15.03
C MET A 14 16.46 -9.55 13.65
N ASN A 15 15.51 -9.55 12.72
CA ASN A 15 15.76 -10.01 11.35
C ASN A 15 16.64 -9.01 10.57
N HIS A 16 16.42 -7.71 10.78
CA HIS A 16 17.21 -6.64 10.17
C HIS A 16 18.68 -6.66 10.62
N ASP A 17 18.95 -6.75 11.93
CA ASP A 17 20.32 -6.76 12.48
C ASP A 17 21.13 -7.98 12.03
N ASN A 18 20.50 -9.15 11.97
CA ASN A 18 21.12 -10.37 11.43
C ASN A 18 21.51 -10.22 9.96
N LYS A 19 20.73 -9.46 9.18
CA LYS A 19 21.03 -9.19 7.76
C LYS A 19 22.15 -8.16 7.60
N LYS A 20 22.21 -7.11 8.43
CA LYS A 20 23.34 -6.16 8.44
C LYS A 20 24.66 -6.87 8.72
N SER A 21 24.64 -7.86 9.61
CA SER A 21 25.77 -8.75 9.88
C SER A 21 26.16 -9.61 8.67
N ARG A 22 25.18 -10.19 7.95
CA ARG A 22 25.44 -10.99 6.73
C ARG A 22 25.87 -10.18 5.51
N SER A 23 25.35 -8.96 5.34
CA SER A 23 25.63 -8.09 4.18
C SER A 23 27.10 -7.63 4.13
N ASN A 24 27.75 -7.52 5.30
CA ASN A 24 29.17 -7.14 5.38
C ASN A 24 30.15 -8.26 4.94
N SER A 25 29.66 -9.48 4.71
CA SER A 25 30.46 -10.65 4.28
C SER A 25 30.38 -10.93 2.76
N GLY A 26 29.51 -10.24 2.02
CA GLY A 26 29.15 -10.58 0.64
C GLY A 26 29.65 -9.65 -0.46
N ARG A 27 30.54 -8.69 -0.15
CA ARG A 27 31.17 -7.86 -1.19
C ARG A 27 32.30 -8.66 -1.84
N ILE A 28 31.97 -9.42 -2.90
CA ILE A 28 32.75 -9.80 -4.10
C ILE A 28 31.93 -10.93 -4.78
N THR A 29 31.77 -10.88 -6.11
CA THR A 29 30.94 -11.71 -7.04
C THR A 29 29.44 -11.35 -7.11
N ALA A 30 28.81 -11.09 -8.25
CA ALA A 30 29.24 -11.03 -9.64
C ALA A 30 28.28 -10.08 -10.42
N ALA A 31 28.85 -9.21 -11.24
CA ALA A 31 28.17 -8.65 -12.40
C ALA A 31 28.16 -9.72 -13.51
N LEU A 32 27.05 -9.84 -14.26
CA LEU A 32 26.82 -10.51 -15.57
C LEU A 32 25.32 -10.87 -15.61
N GLY A 33 24.51 -10.68 -16.65
CA GLY A 33 24.69 -10.13 -18.00
C GLY A 33 23.41 -10.42 -18.82
N LYS A 34 23.07 -9.46 -19.70
CA LYS A 34 22.42 -9.61 -21.03
C LYS A 34 20.97 -10.13 -21.15
N ALA A 35 20.10 -9.17 -21.54
CA ALA A 35 19.26 -9.12 -22.74
C ALA A 35 18.46 -10.36 -23.20
N PHE A 36 17.14 -10.20 -23.33
CA PHE A 36 16.35 -10.77 -24.43
C PHE A 36 15.28 -9.77 -24.92
N VAL A 37 15.30 -9.54 -26.23
CA VAL A 37 14.29 -8.85 -27.04
C VAL A 37 13.64 -9.92 -27.90
N ALA A 38 12.30 -9.94 -28.01
CA ALA A 38 11.60 -10.13 -29.29
C ALA A 38 10.07 -9.94 -29.16
N LEU A 39 9.57 -9.07 -30.03
CA LEU A 39 8.18 -8.80 -30.40
C LEU A 39 7.50 -10.00 -31.10
N ALA A 40 6.17 -10.12 -30.96
CA ALA A 40 5.32 -10.62 -32.03
C ALA A 40 3.90 -10.00 -31.93
N THR A 41 3.58 -9.15 -32.90
CA THR A 41 2.24 -8.62 -33.19
C THR A 41 1.49 -9.56 -34.13
N LEU A 42 0.19 -9.74 -33.94
CA LEU A 42 -0.78 -9.98 -35.02
C LEU A 42 -2.16 -9.50 -34.58
N ALA A 43 -2.71 -8.60 -35.38
CA ALA A 43 -4.03 -8.01 -35.23
C ALA A 43 -5.01 -8.61 -36.26
N VAL A 44 -6.30 -8.23 -36.12
CA VAL A 44 -7.34 -8.14 -37.17
C VAL A 44 -8.25 -9.40 -37.29
N PHE A 45 -9.59 -9.40 -37.48
CA PHE A 45 -10.71 -8.46 -37.78
C PHE A 45 -12.02 -9.10 -37.22
N VAL A 46 -13.01 -8.33 -36.74
CA VAL A 46 -14.44 -8.76 -36.72
C VAL A 46 -15.32 -7.57 -37.15
N PRO A 47 -16.26 -7.71 -38.10
CA PRO A 47 -17.12 -6.61 -38.55
C PRO A 47 -18.41 -6.44 -37.73
N LEU A 48 -18.91 -5.20 -37.76
CA LEU A 48 -20.13 -4.66 -37.14
C LEU A 48 -21.44 -5.34 -37.60
N SER A 49 -22.46 -5.32 -36.72
CA SER A 49 -23.70 -4.53 -36.91
C SER A 49 -24.67 -4.62 -35.73
N GLY A 50 -25.12 -3.45 -35.26
CA GLY A 50 -26.53 -3.18 -34.97
C GLY A 50 -27.06 -3.34 -33.54
N SER A 51 -27.11 -2.22 -32.81
CA SER A 51 -28.32 -1.83 -32.09
C SER A 51 -28.30 -0.34 -31.76
N GLN A 52 -29.27 0.39 -32.32
CA GLN A 52 -29.69 1.70 -31.83
C GLN A 52 -30.49 1.48 -30.54
N ALA A 53 -30.21 2.25 -29.49
CA ALA A 53 -31.20 2.54 -28.45
C ALA A 53 -30.81 3.78 -27.66
N GLY A 54 -31.62 4.83 -27.81
CA GLY A 54 -31.88 5.79 -26.74
C GLY A 54 -31.02 7.04 -26.69
N GLU A 55 -31.45 8.08 -27.40
CA GLU A 55 -31.33 9.44 -26.86
C GLU A 55 -31.99 9.47 -25.47
N SER A 56 -31.21 9.81 -24.45
CA SER A 56 -31.76 10.34 -23.21
C SER A 56 -30.96 11.56 -22.79
N ARG A 57 -31.56 12.72 -23.13
CA ARG A 57 -31.65 13.97 -22.37
C ARG A 57 -30.47 14.27 -21.43
N GLU A 58 -29.68 15.27 -21.82
CA GLU A 58 -28.84 16.07 -20.92
C GLU A 58 -29.66 16.50 -19.69
N ASN A 59 -29.23 16.06 -18.51
CA ASN A 59 -29.77 16.50 -17.22
C ASN A 59 -28.68 17.25 -16.45
N GLY A 60 -28.60 18.56 -16.64
CA GLY A 60 -27.90 19.52 -15.76
C GLY A 60 -26.40 19.25 -15.48
N PRO A 61 -25.73 20.09 -14.68
CA PRO A 61 -24.44 19.72 -14.12
C PRO A 61 -24.68 18.53 -13.17
N SER A 62 -24.33 17.33 -13.60
CA SER A 62 -24.25 16.18 -12.72
C SER A 62 -23.33 16.52 -11.56
N ALA A 63 -23.77 16.22 -10.34
CA ALA A 63 -22.86 16.19 -9.20
C ALA A 63 -21.63 15.34 -9.57
N PRO A 64 -20.41 15.67 -9.09
CA PRO A 64 -19.24 14.86 -9.39
C PRO A 64 -19.56 13.40 -9.05
N ALA A 65 -19.39 12.52 -10.04
CA ALA A 65 -19.66 11.11 -9.88
C ALA A 65 -18.56 10.54 -8.97
N PHE A 66 -18.91 10.28 -7.70
CA PHE A 66 -18.03 9.57 -6.79
C PHE A 66 -18.10 8.08 -7.10
N ILE A 67 -16.93 7.44 -7.15
CA ILE A 67 -16.80 6.01 -7.35
C ILE A 67 -16.55 5.38 -5.98
N VAL A 68 -17.34 4.37 -5.64
CA VAL A 68 -17.09 3.60 -4.42
C VAL A 68 -15.76 2.87 -4.57
N ALA A 69 -14.84 3.17 -3.66
CA ALA A 69 -13.55 2.50 -3.58
C ALA A 69 -13.63 1.37 -2.56
N SER A 70 -13.22 0.16 -2.94
CA SER A 70 -13.05 -0.94 -2.00
C SER A 70 -12.11 -2.00 -2.54
N GLY A 71 -11.53 -2.77 -1.62
CA GLY A 71 -10.68 -3.90 -1.95
C GLY A 71 -9.74 -4.31 -0.82
N PRO A 72 -8.98 -5.41 -1.00
CA PRO A 72 -7.94 -5.79 -0.06
C PRO A 72 -6.69 -4.94 -0.21
N TRP A 73 -5.92 -4.86 0.87
CA TRP A 73 -4.56 -4.35 0.88
C TRP A 73 -3.63 -5.32 1.61
N VAL A 74 -2.35 -5.28 1.24
CA VAL A 74 -1.24 -5.98 1.90
C VAL A 74 -0.13 -4.98 2.12
N ASP A 75 0.25 -4.69 3.35
CA ASP A 75 1.35 -3.80 3.70
C ASP A 75 2.58 -4.61 4.14
N CYS A 76 3.77 -4.08 3.95
CA CYS A 76 5.02 -4.70 4.39
C CYS A 76 5.92 -3.62 4.98
N ASN A 77 6.36 -3.85 6.21
CA ASN A 77 7.06 -2.83 7.00
C ASN A 77 8.51 -3.24 7.28
N VAL A 78 9.44 -2.31 7.06
CA VAL A 78 10.84 -2.42 7.44
C VAL A 78 11.17 -1.35 8.47
N VAL A 79 11.53 -1.75 9.69
CA VAL A 79 11.92 -0.81 10.74
C VAL A 79 13.22 -0.11 10.37
N THR A 80 13.18 1.22 10.30
CA THR A 80 14.33 2.08 9.97
C THR A 80 14.85 2.85 11.18
N ASP A 81 13.98 3.20 12.12
CA ASP A 81 14.35 3.81 13.41
C ASP A 81 13.46 3.28 14.54
N LEU A 82 14.06 3.11 15.72
CA LEU A 82 13.37 2.67 16.92
C LEU A 82 13.93 3.42 18.12
N LYS A 83 13.05 4.13 18.83
CA LYS A 83 13.45 5.00 19.94
C LYS A 83 12.46 4.94 21.11
N GLN A 84 12.99 4.65 22.30
CA GLN A 84 12.24 4.83 23.54
C GLN A 84 12.14 6.32 23.89
N VAL A 85 10.91 6.84 24.06
CA VAL A 85 10.64 8.22 24.47
C VAL A 85 9.74 8.19 25.71
N GLY A 86 10.35 8.38 26.88
CA GLY A 86 9.64 8.22 28.15
C GLY A 86 9.09 6.80 28.30
N ARG A 87 7.76 6.67 28.38
CA ARG A 87 7.06 5.37 28.52
C ARG A 87 6.53 4.80 27.20
N ASN A 88 6.76 5.49 26.09
CA ASN A 88 6.28 5.11 24.78
C ASN A 88 7.45 4.69 23.90
N LEU A 89 7.18 3.81 22.94
CA LEU A 89 8.10 3.48 21.88
C LEU A 89 7.71 4.27 20.63
N VAL A 90 8.67 4.90 19.98
CA VAL A 90 8.51 5.54 18.68
C VAL A 90 9.22 4.68 17.66
N ILE A 91 8.51 4.32 16.59
CA ILE A 91 9.03 3.47 15.51
C ILE A 91 8.84 4.24 14.21
N THR A 92 9.86 4.23 13.36
CA THR A 92 9.74 4.67 11.97
C THR A 92 9.97 3.46 11.08
N VAL A 93 9.11 3.29 10.08
CA VAL A 93 9.19 2.20 9.11
C VAL A 93 9.18 2.76 7.69
N ASP A 94 9.94 2.10 6.81
CA ASP A 94 9.66 2.16 5.38
C ASP A 94 8.54 1.17 5.11
N ILE A 95 7.52 1.61 4.38
CA ILE A 95 6.31 0.84 4.09
C ILE A 95 6.12 0.69 2.58
N THR A 96 5.78 -0.53 2.17
CA THR A 96 5.29 -0.83 0.83
C THR A 96 3.95 -1.53 0.93
N GLU A 97 2.98 -1.10 0.14
CA GLU A 97 1.65 -1.72 0.12
C GLU A 97 1.26 -2.15 -1.29
N THR A 98 0.46 -3.21 -1.36
CA THR A 98 -0.27 -3.62 -2.56
C THR A 98 -1.74 -3.41 -2.33
N PHE A 99 -2.36 -2.62 -3.19
CA PHE A 99 -3.81 -2.48 -3.28
C PHE A 99 -4.33 -3.31 -4.45
N SER A 100 -5.50 -3.92 -4.28
CA SER A 100 -6.26 -4.53 -5.37
C SER A 100 -7.72 -4.14 -5.28
N GLY A 101 -8.42 -4.02 -6.41
CA GLY A 101 -9.82 -3.58 -6.45
C GLY A 101 -9.95 -2.23 -7.14
N THR A 102 -10.72 -1.30 -6.56
CA THR A 102 -10.89 0.04 -7.17
C THR A 102 -9.59 0.83 -7.22
N LEU A 103 -8.72 0.61 -6.22
CA LEU A 103 -7.32 0.99 -6.19
C LEU A 103 -6.52 -0.27 -6.52
N ASP A 104 -5.83 -0.28 -7.66
CA ASP A 104 -5.01 -1.42 -8.08
C ASP A 104 -3.60 -0.94 -8.37
N GLY A 105 -2.65 -1.29 -7.52
CA GLY A 105 -1.28 -0.80 -7.64
C GLY A 105 -0.44 -0.90 -6.38
N CYS A 106 0.68 -0.20 -6.40
CA CYS A 106 1.67 -0.20 -5.33
C CYS A 106 1.70 1.16 -4.63
N TYR A 107 1.85 1.12 -3.31
CA TYR A 107 2.23 2.29 -2.53
C TYR A 107 3.63 2.10 -1.94
N THR A 108 4.38 3.18 -1.85
CA THR A 108 5.70 3.22 -1.18
C THR A 108 5.81 4.51 -0.41
N GLY A 109 6.14 4.42 0.87
CA GLY A 109 6.19 5.57 1.76
C GLY A 109 6.92 5.29 3.06
N THR A 110 6.70 6.19 4.01
CA THR A 110 7.21 6.08 5.38
C THR A 110 6.06 6.22 6.35
N GLU A 111 6.12 5.48 7.44
CA GLU A 111 5.17 5.55 8.54
C GLU A 111 5.89 5.77 9.87
N ARG A 112 5.21 6.46 10.78
CA ARG A 112 5.70 6.71 12.13
C ARG A 112 4.67 6.30 13.18
N ASP A 113 5.07 5.38 14.04
CA ASP A 113 4.23 4.81 15.09
C ASP A 113 4.59 5.36 16.46
N VAL A 114 3.58 5.48 17.32
CA VAL A 114 3.74 5.65 18.76
C VAL A 114 3.04 4.50 19.45
N VAL A 115 3.82 3.57 19.99
CA VAL A 115 3.31 2.45 20.79
C VAL A 115 3.27 2.87 22.26
N TYR A 116 2.08 2.79 22.85
CA TYR A 116 1.81 3.14 24.24
C TYR A 116 2.01 1.92 25.15
N ARG A 117 2.18 2.19 26.45
CA ARG A 117 2.45 1.14 27.45
C ARG A 117 1.37 0.06 27.57
N ASN A 118 0.12 0.42 27.26
CA ASN A 118 -1.00 -0.52 27.24
C ASN A 118 -1.00 -1.43 25.99
N GLY A 119 -0.03 -1.26 25.09
CA GLY A 119 0.10 -2.01 23.85
C GLY A 119 -0.68 -1.44 22.67
N SER A 120 -1.50 -0.39 22.84
CA SER A 120 -2.11 0.29 21.69
C SER A 120 -1.10 1.17 20.97
N ALA A 121 -1.42 1.58 19.74
CA ALA A 121 -0.60 2.49 18.96
C ALA A 121 -1.44 3.54 18.20
N THR A 122 -0.79 4.65 17.87
CA THR A 122 -1.23 5.60 16.84
C THR A 122 -0.17 5.65 15.76
N PHE A 123 -0.58 5.75 14.51
CA PHE A 123 0.32 5.75 13.37
C PHE A 123 -0.10 6.80 12.33
N HIS A 124 0.88 7.29 11.59
CA HIS A 124 0.69 8.22 10.49
C HIS A 124 1.70 7.91 9.38
N GLY A 125 1.21 7.79 8.15
CA GLY A 125 2.03 7.48 6.99
C GLY A 125 1.73 8.38 5.81
N SER A 126 2.73 8.51 4.96
CA SER A 126 2.62 9.23 3.69
C SER A 126 3.58 8.65 2.65
N GLY A 127 3.15 8.66 1.39
CA GLY A 127 3.93 8.11 0.30
C GLY A 127 3.24 8.26 -1.05
N ILE A 128 3.73 7.52 -2.03
CA ILE A 128 3.27 7.57 -3.41
C ILE A 128 2.56 6.27 -3.76
N PHE A 129 1.28 6.37 -4.08
CA PHE A 129 0.55 5.35 -4.81
C PHE A 129 0.89 5.44 -6.30
N THR A 130 1.18 4.32 -6.94
CA THR A 130 1.38 4.16 -8.38
C THR A 130 0.52 3.00 -8.85
N GLY A 131 -0.42 3.28 -9.74
CA GLY A 131 -1.36 2.25 -10.17
C GLY A 131 -2.47 2.77 -11.04
N VAL A 132 -3.58 2.05 -10.98
CA VAL A 132 -4.81 2.29 -11.72
C VAL A 132 -5.93 2.57 -10.73
N VAL A 133 -6.67 3.65 -10.99
CA VAL A 133 -7.92 3.97 -10.30
C VAL A 133 -9.01 4.10 -11.34
N ASN A 134 -10.03 3.24 -11.26
CA ASN A 134 -11.14 3.20 -12.22
C ASN A 134 -10.68 3.23 -13.70
N GLY A 135 -9.68 2.40 -14.03
CA GLY A 135 -9.14 2.28 -15.40
C GLY A 135 -8.21 3.42 -15.84
N GLN A 136 -7.95 4.43 -15.00
CA GLN A 136 -7.00 5.50 -15.28
C GLN A 136 -5.69 5.25 -14.54
N SER A 137 -4.56 5.32 -15.26
CA SER A 137 -3.24 5.07 -14.69
C SER A 137 -2.53 6.37 -14.32
N GLY A 138 -1.78 6.34 -13.22
CA GLY A 138 -0.96 7.47 -12.78
C GLY A 138 -0.32 7.22 -11.43
N THR A 139 0.15 8.30 -10.83
CA THR A 139 0.58 8.31 -9.43
C THR A 139 -0.28 9.25 -8.61
N MET A 140 -0.34 9.06 -7.30
CA MET A 140 -1.00 9.96 -6.35
C MET A 140 -0.23 9.98 -5.02
N VAL A 141 -0.29 11.10 -4.32
CA VAL A 141 0.13 11.15 -2.91
C VAL A 141 -0.97 10.53 -2.08
N MET A 142 -0.62 9.52 -1.28
CA MET A 142 -1.50 8.92 -0.28
C MET A 142 -1.01 9.29 1.11
N ILE A 143 -1.92 9.76 1.96
CA ILE A 143 -1.65 10.09 3.36
C ILE A 143 -2.70 9.39 4.21
N TYR A 144 -2.29 8.82 5.34
CA TYR A 144 -3.21 8.18 6.26
C TYR A 144 -2.81 8.36 7.73
N GLU A 145 -3.78 8.22 8.61
CA GLU A 145 -3.58 8.23 10.05
C GLU A 145 -4.55 7.27 10.73
N GLY A 146 -4.10 6.61 11.79
CA GLY A 146 -4.90 5.56 12.42
C GLY A 146 -4.47 5.16 13.83
N THR A 147 -5.15 4.13 14.31
CA THR A 147 -4.93 3.54 15.63
C THR A 147 -4.90 2.02 15.52
N ALA A 148 -4.12 1.38 16.39
CA ALA A 148 -4.14 -0.05 16.59
C ALA A 148 -4.35 -0.38 18.08
N ASN A 149 -5.18 -1.37 18.38
CA ASN A 149 -5.32 -1.86 19.75
C ASN A 149 -4.21 -2.86 20.11
N ALA A 150 -4.12 -3.25 21.38
CA ALA A 150 -3.09 -4.19 21.86
C ALA A 150 -3.15 -5.60 21.23
N GLN A 151 -4.23 -5.91 20.50
CA GLN A 151 -4.41 -7.16 19.77
C GLN A 151 -4.00 -7.04 18.30
N GLY A 152 -3.50 -5.87 17.86
CA GLY A 152 -3.09 -5.62 16.48
C GLY A 152 -4.26 -5.35 15.53
N VAL A 153 -5.47 -5.10 16.02
CA VAL A 153 -6.58 -4.66 15.17
C VAL A 153 -6.39 -3.17 14.90
N ALA A 154 -6.25 -2.80 13.64
CA ALA A 154 -5.96 -1.45 13.18
C ALA A 154 -7.13 -0.85 12.40
N SER A 155 -7.28 0.48 12.53
CA SER A 155 -8.21 1.29 11.75
C SER A 155 -7.57 2.63 11.42
N ALA A 156 -7.77 3.12 10.20
CA ALA A 156 -7.19 4.37 9.73
C ALA A 156 -8.10 5.12 8.77
N SER A 157 -7.92 6.42 8.65
CA SER A 157 -8.47 7.24 7.56
C SER A 157 -7.38 7.56 6.56
N TRP A 158 -7.73 7.61 5.27
CA TRP A 158 -6.80 7.91 4.20
C TRP A 158 -7.35 8.97 3.24
N VAL A 159 -6.45 9.64 2.55
CA VAL A 159 -6.72 10.56 1.45
C VAL A 159 -5.78 10.30 0.27
N LEU A 160 -6.28 10.56 -0.94
CA LEU A 160 -5.53 10.55 -2.19
C LEU A 160 -5.61 11.93 -2.85
N GLU A 161 -4.46 12.49 -3.18
CA GLU A 161 -4.35 13.82 -3.76
C GLU A 161 -3.15 13.93 -4.71
N GLN A 162 -3.00 15.09 -5.35
CA GLN A 162 -1.83 15.43 -6.17
C GLN A 162 -1.54 14.38 -7.26
N GLY A 163 -2.58 13.98 -7.98
CA GLY A 163 -2.45 12.95 -8.99
C GLY A 163 -1.61 13.37 -10.20
N THR A 164 -1.11 12.39 -10.95
CA THR A 164 -0.40 12.57 -12.21
C THR A 164 -0.98 11.68 -13.30
N GLY A 165 -0.65 11.96 -14.57
CA GLY A 165 -1.14 11.17 -15.70
C GLY A 165 -2.67 11.20 -15.78
N GLY A 166 -3.29 10.03 -15.88
CA GLY A 166 -4.75 9.91 -15.86
C GLY A 166 -5.37 10.39 -14.54
N LEU A 167 -4.61 10.39 -13.44
CA LEU A 167 -5.12 10.68 -12.10
C LEU A 167 -5.07 12.15 -11.71
N THR A 168 -4.66 13.06 -12.60
CA THR A 168 -4.34 14.47 -12.27
C THR A 168 -5.44 15.24 -11.53
N ASN A 169 -6.71 14.90 -11.73
CA ASN A 169 -7.85 15.57 -11.08
C ASN A 169 -8.57 14.69 -10.04
N LEU A 170 -8.06 13.49 -9.78
CA LEU A 170 -8.69 12.55 -8.85
C LEU A 170 -8.43 12.96 -7.41
N HIS A 171 -9.44 12.84 -6.56
CA HIS A 171 -9.34 13.01 -5.11
C HIS A 171 -10.05 11.85 -4.43
N GLY A 172 -9.37 11.19 -3.52
CA GLY A 172 -9.92 10.05 -2.79
C GLY A 172 -9.93 10.27 -1.30
N LYS A 173 -10.87 9.64 -0.61
CA LYS A 173 -10.83 9.50 0.85
C LYS A 173 -11.57 8.24 1.30
N GLY A 174 -11.17 7.72 2.45
CA GLY A 174 -11.83 6.55 3.01
C GLY A 174 -11.20 6.07 4.29
N THR A 175 -11.43 4.79 4.59
CA THR A 175 -10.89 4.11 5.76
C THR A 175 -10.22 2.79 5.39
N PHE A 176 -9.27 2.38 6.23
CA PHE A 176 -8.70 1.04 6.28
C PHE A 176 -9.14 0.35 7.56
N GLU A 177 -9.38 -0.95 7.48
CA GLU A 177 -9.47 -1.85 8.63
C GLU A 177 -8.60 -3.07 8.34
N GLY A 178 -7.84 -3.53 9.34
CA GLY A 178 -6.95 -4.67 9.17
C GLY A 178 -6.51 -5.26 10.49
N THR A 179 -5.83 -6.39 10.39
CA THR A 179 -5.14 -6.99 11.53
C THR A 179 -3.66 -7.07 11.19
N LEU A 180 -2.84 -6.61 12.11
CA LEU A 180 -1.38 -6.72 12.06
C LEU A 180 -0.98 -8.17 12.36
N VAL A 181 -1.25 -9.06 11.39
CA VAL A 181 -0.89 -10.48 11.43
C VAL A 181 0.13 -10.78 10.33
N ALA A 182 1.33 -11.13 10.79
CA ALA A 182 2.49 -11.47 9.99
C ALA A 182 2.33 -12.69 9.07
N LEU A 183 1.60 -12.60 7.94
CA LEU A 183 1.33 -13.79 7.10
C LEU A 183 1.04 -13.50 5.61
N GLN A 184 1.60 -12.47 4.98
CA GLN A 184 1.38 -12.26 3.55
C GLN A 184 2.65 -11.94 2.77
N THR A 185 2.62 -12.17 1.45
CA THR A 185 3.64 -11.70 0.51
C THR A 185 3.00 -10.63 -0.37
N SER A 186 3.69 -9.52 -0.57
CA SER A 186 3.23 -8.42 -1.41
C SER A 186 3.97 -8.41 -2.76
N PRO A 187 3.27 -8.33 -3.90
CA PRO A 187 3.88 -8.09 -5.22
C PRO A 187 4.68 -6.79 -5.33
N CYS A 188 4.34 -5.78 -4.50
CA CYS A 188 5.01 -4.50 -4.47
C CYS A 188 6.28 -4.49 -3.62
N THR A 189 6.56 -5.60 -2.92
CA THR A 189 7.71 -5.73 -2.03
C THR A 189 8.74 -6.69 -2.64
N PRO A 190 10.04 -6.33 -2.67
CA PRO A 190 11.09 -7.25 -3.12
C PRO A 190 11.11 -8.55 -2.31
N PRO A 191 11.55 -9.68 -2.90
CA PRO A 191 11.58 -10.97 -2.22
C PRO A 191 12.66 -11.00 -1.12
N ASP A 192 12.28 -10.70 0.11
CA ASP A 192 13.01 -10.94 1.36
C ASP A 192 11.97 -10.95 2.50
N PRO A 193 12.19 -11.58 3.68
CA PRO A 193 11.12 -11.80 4.63
C PRO A 193 10.79 -10.50 5.38
N THR A 194 10.01 -9.64 4.73
CA THR A 194 9.19 -8.61 5.34
C THR A 194 8.00 -9.29 6.02
N VAL A 195 7.75 -8.88 7.25
CA VAL A 195 6.46 -9.16 7.89
C VAL A 195 5.47 -8.25 7.19
N CYS A 196 4.48 -8.87 6.55
CA CYS A 196 3.42 -8.16 5.87
C CYS A 196 2.09 -8.44 6.57
N ASP A 197 1.31 -7.39 6.77
CA ASP A 197 -0.03 -7.45 7.30
C ASP A 197 -1.04 -7.21 6.17
N GLY A 198 -2.32 -7.26 6.51
CA GLY A 198 -3.35 -7.13 5.51
C GLY A 198 -4.72 -6.79 6.07
N GLY A 199 -5.57 -6.31 5.18
CA GLY A 199 -6.90 -5.87 5.54
C GLY A 199 -7.75 -5.47 4.34
N MET A 200 -8.78 -4.69 4.63
CA MET A 200 -9.71 -4.16 3.66
C MET A 200 -9.68 -2.63 3.71
N PHE A 201 -9.84 -2.02 2.54
CA PHE A 201 -10.11 -0.59 2.41
C PHE A 201 -11.52 -0.36 1.88
N GLY A 202 -12.09 0.78 2.26
CA GLY A 202 -13.35 1.29 1.76
C GLY A 202 -13.30 2.82 1.65
N GLY A 203 -14.04 3.42 0.73
CA GLY A 203 -14.07 4.87 0.56
C GLY A 203 -14.72 5.33 -0.73
N THR A 204 -14.35 6.53 -1.14
CA THR A 204 -14.79 7.16 -2.39
C THR A 204 -13.63 7.84 -3.10
N VAL A 205 -13.59 7.73 -4.43
CA VAL A 205 -12.63 8.37 -5.34
C VAL A 205 -13.32 9.09 -6.49
#